data_AF-A0A0E4H1Y6-F1
#
_entry.id   AF-A0A0E4H1Y6-F1
#
_cell.length_a   1.000
_cell.length_b   1.000
_cell.length_c   1.000
_cell.angle_alpha   90.00
_cell.angle_beta   90.00
_cell.angle_gamma   90.00
#
_symmetry.space_group_name_H-M   'P 1'
#
loop_
_entity.id
_entity.type
_entity.pdbx_description
1 polymer ?
#
loop_
_entity_poly.entity_id
_entity_poly.type
_entity_poly.pdbx_seq_one_letter_code
_entity_poly.pdbx_strand_id
1 'polypeptide(L)'
;MEWIATRAQIGKQTLYRRGVSKSDLVHAALVFAAPPLREPRSGRSPRTTLLAAFTAHRDVLTGKTAFPSLETITQLLHEPEMRGVFADAVVNPRVKIVESILQDAVDVGEADPATITPLTARIGPALIEHHFLVTGEPPNRR
;
A
#
# COMPACT_ATOMS: atom_id res chain seq x y z
N MET A 1 -18.67 -10.38 11.09
CA MET A 1 -19.68 -9.39 11.52
C MET A 1 -19.91 -9.40 13.02
N GLU A 2 -20.16 -10.55 13.67
CA GLU A 2 -20.42 -10.61 15.13
C GLU A 2 -19.34 -9.93 15.97
N TRP A 3 -18.10 -10.39 15.84
CA TRP A 3 -16.97 -9.85 16.59
C TRP A 3 -16.77 -8.34 16.39
N ILE A 4 -17.05 -7.83 15.19
CA ILE A 4 -16.96 -6.40 14.89
C ILE A 4 -18.05 -5.63 15.65
N ALA A 5 -19.29 -6.12 15.61
CA ALA A 5 -20.41 -5.52 16.33
C ALA A 5 -20.15 -5.50 17.84
N THR A 6 -19.68 -6.61 18.41
CA THR A 6 -19.28 -6.69 19.82
C THR A 6 -18.18 -5.69 20.15
N ARG A 7 -17.07 -5.64 19.38
CA ARG A 7 -15.98 -4.69 19.65
C ARG A 7 -16.39 -3.23 19.51
N ALA A 8 -17.27 -2.94 18.56
CA ALA A 8 -17.80 -1.60 18.34
C ALA A 8 -18.94 -1.22 19.31
N GLN A 9 -19.34 -2.13 20.21
CA GLN A 9 -20.45 -1.95 21.15
C GLN A 9 -21.77 -1.55 20.44
N ILE A 10 -22.02 -2.15 19.28
CA ILE A 10 -23.27 -1.98 18.51
C ILE A 10 -23.95 -3.33 18.28
N GLY A 11 -25.27 -3.31 18.10
CA GLY A 11 -25.99 -4.51 17.68
C GLY A 11 -25.67 -4.88 16.23
N LYS A 12 -25.50 -6.18 15.92
CA LYS A 12 -25.42 -6.73 14.55
C LYS A 12 -26.48 -6.16 13.61
N GLN A 13 -27.70 -5.97 14.12
CA GLN A 13 -28.84 -5.44 13.36
C GLN A 13 -28.55 -4.04 12.79
N THR A 14 -27.72 -3.24 13.46
CA THR A 14 -27.30 -1.93 12.95
C THR A 14 -26.41 -2.06 11.72
N LEU A 15 -25.52 -3.05 11.67
CA LEU A 15 -24.67 -3.31 10.50
C LEU A 15 -25.51 -3.82 9.32
N TYR A 16 -26.41 -4.78 9.58
CA TYR A 16 -27.30 -5.32 8.55
C TYR A 16 -28.28 -4.27 8.00
N ARG A 17 -28.87 -3.42 8.86
CA ARG A 17 -29.77 -2.34 8.43
C ARG A 17 -29.08 -1.32 7.52
N ARG A 18 -27.78 -1.07 7.73
CA ARG A 18 -26.99 -0.18 6.87
C ARG A 18 -26.52 -0.86 5.58
N GLY A 19 -26.80 -2.15 5.39
CA GLY A 19 -26.37 -2.90 4.21
C GLY A 19 -24.86 -3.07 4.08
N VAL A 20 -24.10 -2.90 5.17
CA VAL A 20 -22.63 -2.89 5.12
C VAL A 20 -22.09 -4.32 5.08
N SER A 21 -21.27 -4.63 4.08
CA SER A 21 -20.62 -5.93 3.95
C SER A 21 -19.33 -6.04 4.79
N LYS A 22 -18.81 -7.27 4.95
CA LYS A 22 -17.46 -7.49 5.53
C LYS A 22 -16.40 -6.73 4.72
N SER A 23 -16.51 -6.78 3.40
CA SER A 23 -15.59 -6.10 2.46
C SER A 23 -15.56 -4.59 2.70
N ASP A 24 -16.73 -3.95 2.86
CA ASP A 24 -16.81 -2.51 3.08
C ASP A 24 -16.15 -2.09 4.39
N LEU A 25 -16.35 -2.88 5.46
CA LEU A 25 -15.72 -2.64 6.75
C LEU A 25 -14.21 -2.83 6.70
N VAL A 26 -13.75 -3.87 6.01
CA VAL A 26 -12.30 -4.12 5.81
C VAL A 26 -11.69 -3.00 4.99
N HIS A 27 -12.32 -2.59 3.88
CA HIS A 27 -11.86 -1.46 3.07
C HIS A 27 -11.73 -0.19 3.91
N ALA A 28 -12.78 0.17 4.67
CA ALA A 28 -12.77 1.35 5.52
C ALA A 28 -11.68 1.27 6.60
N ALA A 29 -11.48 0.12 7.21
CA ALA A 29 -10.44 -0.09 8.21
C ALA A 29 -9.03 0.03 7.59
N LEU A 30 -8.81 -0.53 6.40
CA LEU A 30 -7.54 -0.41 5.68
C LEU A 30 -7.24 1.04 5.31
N VAL A 31 -8.21 1.78 4.76
CA VAL A 31 -8.05 3.20 4.44
C VAL A 31 -7.76 4.04 5.68
N PHE A 32 -8.42 3.74 6.80
CA PHE A 32 -8.21 4.44 8.06
C PHE A 32 -6.82 4.15 8.66
N ALA A 33 -6.38 2.89 8.63
CA ALA A 33 -5.15 2.46 9.28
C ALA A 33 -3.89 2.69 8.42
N ALA A 34 -4.02 2.70 7.09
CA ALA A 34 -2.90 2.88 6.19
C ALA A 34 -2.22 4.24 6.41
N PRO A 35 -0.88 4.30 6.44
CA PRO A 35 -0.19 5.58 6.59
C PRO A 35 -0.55 6.54 5.46
N PRO A 36 -0.68 7.85 5.76
CA PRO A 36 -1.08 8.82 4.77
C PRO A 36 -0.07 8.87 3.63
N LEU A 37 -0.61 8.96 2.42
CA LEU A 37 0.17 9.12 1.21
C LEU A 37 0.69 10.56 1.17
N ARG A 38 2.00 10.71 1.00
CA ARG A 38 2.62 12.03 0.82
C ARG A 38 2.80 12.28 -0.66
N GLU A 39 2.24 13.37 -1.14
CA GLU A 39 2.49 13.81 -2.50
C GLU A 39 3.98 14.10 -2.71
N PRO A 40 4.52 13.77 -3.90
CA PRO A 40 5.83 14.25 -4.35
C PRO A 40 5.98 15.75 -4.11
N ARG A 41 7.06 16.15 -3.45
CA ARG A 41 7.38 17.58 -3.29
C ARG A 41 7.96 18.11 -4.59
N SER A 42 7.45 19.26 -5.05
CA SER A 42 8.03 19.98 -6.18
C SER A 42 9.49 20.36 -5.91
N GLY A 43 10.31 20.37 -6.97
CA GLY A 43 11.71 20.79 -6.92
C GLY A 43 12.73 19.74 -6.45
N ARG A 44 12.34 18.49 -6.18
CA ARG A 44 13.28 17.37 -6.02
C ARG A 44 13.44 16.60 -7.31
N SER A 45 14.62 16.00 -7.53
CA SER A 45 14.80 15.09 -8.66
C SER A 45 13.87 13.87 -8.53
N PRO A 46 13.31 13.37 -9.65
CA PRO A 46 12.48 12.17 -9.69
C PRO A 46 13.11 10.98 -8.95
N ARG A 47 14.42 10.75 -9.14
CA ARG A 47 15.17 9.71 -8.42
C ARG A 47 15.10 9.87 -6.89
N THR A 48 15.28 11.08 -6.37
CA THR A 48 15.26 11.33 -4.92
C THR A 48 13.86 11.15 -4.35
N THR A 49 12.85 11.57 -5.11
CA THR A 49 11.43 11.39 -4.75
C THR A 49 11.06 9.92 -4.73
N LEU A 50 11.49 9.14 -5.72
CA LEU A 50 11.28 7.68 -5.78
C LEU A 50 11.91 6.96 -4.59
N LEU A 51 13.15 7.32 -4.24
CA LEU A 51 13.82 6.77 -3.05
C LEU A 51 13.07 7.09 -1.75
N ALA A 52 12.47 8.27 -1.64
CA ALA A 52 11.66 8.64 -0.48
C ALA A 52 10.37 7.82 -0.41
N ALA A 53 9.69 7.59 -1.54
CA ALA A 53 8.50 6.73 -1.62
C ALA A 53 8.81 5.28 -1.22
N PHE A 54 9.91 4.71 -1.73
CA PHE A 54 10.36 3.37 -1.37
C PHE A 54 10.82 3.25 0.08
N THR A 55 11.45 4.30 0.62
CA THR A 55 11.78 4.37 2.05
C THR A 55 10.52 4.33 2.91
N ALA A 56 9.49 5.09 2.54
CA ALA A 56 8.22 5.08 3.25
C ALA A 56 7.53 3.71 3.14
N HIS A 57 7.48 3.10 1.95
CA HIS A 57 6.93 1.75 1.76
C HIS A 57 7.63 0.70 2.63
N ARG A 58 8.97 0.71 2.64
CA ARG A 58 9.78 -0.14 3.52
C ARG A 58 9.44 0.07 5.00
N ASP A 59 9.24 1.31 5.45
CA ASP A 59 8.90 1.59 6.85
C ASP A 59 7.48 1.08 7.21
N VAL A 60 6.53 1.13 6.26
CA VAL A 60 5.21 0.46 6.41
C VAL A 60 5.38 -1.04 6.56
N LEU A 61 6.19 -1.66 5.70
CA LEU A 61 6.41 -3.10 5.67
C LEU A 61 7.10 -3.62 6.94
N THR A 62 8.08 -2.87 7.45
CA THR A 62 8.94 -3.27 8.59
C THR A 62 8.35 -2.98 9.96
N GLY A 63 7.07 -2.62 10.04
CA GLY A 63 6.40 -2.35 11.31
C GLY A 63 6.82 -1.06 12.00
N LYS A 64 7.45 -0.12 11.28
CA LYS A 64 7.73 1.24 11.80
C LYS A 64 6.50 2.15 11.76
N THR A 65 5.36 1.63 11.33
CA THR A 65 4.07 2.32 11.36
C THR A 65 3.07 1.47 12.13
N ALA A 66 1.98 2.09 12.59
CA ALA A 66 0.90 1.38 13.27
C ALA A 66 0.12 0.41 12.34
N PHE A 67 0.36 0.45 11.02
CA PHE A 67 -0.29 -0.41 10.06
C PHE A 67 0.38 -1.79 10.02
N PRO A 68 -0.34 -2.89 10.30
CA PRO A 68 0.22 -4.23 10.35
C PRO A 68 0.34 -4.82 8.93
N SER A 69 1.24 -4.27 8.10
CA SER A 69 1.31 -4.58 6.67
C SER A 69 1.54 -6.06 6.37
N LEU A 70 2.60 -6.66 6.95
CA LEU A 70 2.93 -8.06 6.71
C LEU A 70 1.84 -9.00 7.21
N GLU A 71 1.34 -8.78 8.42
CA GLU A 71 0.26 -9.60 8.98
C GLU A 71 -0.97 -9.54 8.05
N THR A 72 -1.34 -8.35 7.60
CA THR A 72 -2.43 -8.16 6.62
C THR A 72 -2.17 -8.96 5.34
N ILE A 73 -0.98 -8.87 4.76
CA ILE A 73 -0.60 -9.61 3.55
C ILE A 73 -0.68 -11.12 3.76
N THR A 74 -0.21 -11.64 4.89
CA THR A 74 -0.30 -13.09 5.20
C THR A 74 -1.74 -13.59 5.32
N GLN A 75 -2.67 -12.75 5.81
CA GLN A 75 -4.09 -13.11 5.86
C GLN A 75 -4.71 -13.25 4.45
N LEU A 76 -4.21 -12.52 3.45
CA LEU A 76 -4.70 -12.62 2.06
C LEU A 76 -4.39 -13.96 1.37
N LEU A 77 -3.53 -14.79 1.96
CA LEU A 77 -3.33 -16.17 1.53
C LEU A 77 -4.55 -17.04 1.87
N HIS A 78 -5.22 -16.74 2.98
CA HIS A 78 -6.37 -17.48 3.49
C HIS A 78 -7.71 -16.86 3.04
N GLU A 79 -7.73 -15.57 2.69
CA GLU A 79 -8.92 -14.80 2.31
C GLU A 79 -8.73 -14.18 0.90
N PRO A 80 -8.69 -14.99 -0.18
CA PRO A 80 -8.36 -14.53 -1.53
C PRO A 80 -9.35 -13.49 -2.08
N GLU A 81 -10.61 -13.54 -1.66
CA GLU A 81 -11.64 -12.56 -2.02
C GLU A 81 -11.33 -11.15 -1.49
N MET A 82 -10.50 -11.02 -0.45
CA MET A 82 -10.10 -9.73 0.12
C MET A 82 -8.93 -9.08 -0.64
N ARG A 83 -8.33 -9.77 -1.62
CA ARG A 83 -7.19 -9.24 -2.39
C ARG A 83 -7.55 -7.99 -3.18
N GLY A 84 -8.73 -7.95 -3.80
CA GLY A 84 -9.21 -6.76 -4.51
C GLY A 84 -9.35 -5.57 -3.56
N VAL A 85 -9.97 -5.81 -2.40
CA VAL A 85 -10.17 -4.81 -1.35
C VAL A 85 -8.83 -4.23 -0.87
N PHE A 86 -7.85 -5.09 -0.62
CA PHE A 86 -6.51 -4.66 -0.21
C PHE A 86 -5.77 -3.93 -1.33
N ALA A 87 -5.88 -4.42 -2.56
CA ALA A 87 -5.27 -3.76 -3.72
C ALA A 87 -5.80 -2.34 -3.88
N ASP A 88 -7.11 -2.15 -3.79
CA ASP A 88 -7.75 -0.85 -3.95
C ASP A 88 -7.48 0.11 -2.79
N ALA A 89 -7.53 -0.38 -1.55
CA ALA A 89 -7.33 0.46 -0.38
C ALA A 89 -5.85 0.82 -0.13
N VAL A 90 -4.92 -0.08 -0.43
CA VAL A 90 -3.52 0.04 0.03
C VAL A 90 -2.53 0.10 -1.13
N VAL A 91 -2.64 -0.79 -2.12
CA VAL A 91 -1.61 -0.97 -3.16
C VAL A 91 -1.74 0.06 -4.27
N ASN A 92 -2.89 0.11 -4.93
CA ASN A 92 -3.15 0.95 -6.11
C ASN A 92 -2.91 2.44 -5.82
N PRO A 93 -3.31 3.02 -4.66
CA PRO A 93 -2.99 4.41 -4.33
C PRO A 93 -1.48 4.67 -4.24
N ARG A 94 -0.68 3.72 -3.76
CA ARG A 94 0.78 3.84 -3.66
C ARG A 94 1.45 3.67 -5.02
N VAL A 95 0.95 2.74 -5.84
CA VAL A 95 1.42 2.55 -7.22
C VAL A 95 1.21 3.83 -8.04
N LYS A 96 0.06 4.50 -7.90
CA LYS A 96 -0.19 5.79 -8.58
C LYS A 96 0.83 6.89 -8.26
N ILE A 97 1.35 6.92 -7.03
CA ILE A 97 2.42 7.86 -6.65
C ILE A 97 3.72 7.50 -7.35
N VAL A 98 4.04 6.21 -7.45
CA VAL A 98 5.24 5.78 -8.17
C VAL A 98 5.09 6.07 -9.66
N GLU A 99 3.93 5.83 -10.25
CA GLU A 99 3.61 6.17 -11.64
C GLU A 99 3.79 7.69 -11.89
N SER A 100 3.29 8.55 -11.01
CA SER A 100 3.46 10.00 -11.17
C SER A 100 4.94 10.41 -11.12
N ILE A 101 5.73 9.81 -10.22
CA ILE A 101 7.18 10.09 -10.12
C ILE A 101 7.93 9.60 -11.36
N LEU A 102 7.54 8.45 -11.93
CA LEU A 102 8.12 7.94 -13.16
C LEU A 102 7.75 8.81 -14.36
N GLN A 103 6.53 9.36 -14.39
CA GLN A 103 6.14 10.33 -15.40
C GLN A 103 6.96 11.62 -15.29
N ASP A 104 7.15 12.15 -14.07
CA ASP A 104 8.03 13.30 -13.85
C ASP A 104 9.45 13.04 -14.37
N ALA A 105 9.95 11.81 -14.23
CA ALA A 105 11.26 11.41 -14.75
C ALA A 105 11.33 11.41 -16.28
N VAL A 106 10.26 10.99 -16.96
CA VAL A 106 10.15 11.07 -18.42
C VAL A 106 10.14 12.53 -18.85
N ASP A 107 9.34 13.37 -18.20
CA ASP A 107 9.14 14.77 -18.58
C ASP A 107 10.43 15.60 -18.49
N VAL A 108 11.31 15.28 -17.54
CA VAL A 108 12.63 15.91 -17.40
C VAL A 108 13.77 15.18 -18.13
N GLY A 109 13.46 14.11 -18.87
CA GLY A 109 14.43 13.32 -19.64
C GLY A 109 15.34 12.41 -18.83
N GLU A 110 15.01 12.11 -17.56
CA GLU A 110 15.72 11.16 -16.70
C GLU A 110 15.33 9.68 -16.96
N ALA A 111 14.21 9.43 -17.65
CA ALA A 111 13.74 8.08 -18.00
C ALA A 111 13.26 8.00 -19.46
N ASP A 112 13.52 6.86 -20.11
CA ASP A 112 12.97 6.56 -21.43
C ASP A 112 11.49 6.14 -21.30
N PRO A 113 10.53 6.87 -21.93
CA PRO A 113 9.12 6.51 -21.87
C PRO A 113 8.83 5.10 -22.35
N ALA A 114 9.63 4.53 -23.27
CA ALA A 114 9.44 3.16 -23.74
C ALA A 114 9.67 2.10 -22.65
N THR A 115 10.33 2.46 -21.54
CA THR A 115 10.59 1.58 -20.40
C THR A 115 9.51 1.65 -19.32
N ILE A 116 8.61 2.63 -19.41
CA ILE A 116 7.54 2.83 -18.42
C ILE A 116 6.30 2.06 -18.84
N THR A 117 6.02 0.99 -18.11
CA THR A 117 4.87 0.11 -18.30
C THR A 117 4.02 0.08 -17.03
N PRO A 118 2.78 -0.44 -17.07
CA PRO A 118 1.99 -0.65 -15.85
C PRO A 118 2.67 -1.53 -14.79
N LEU A 119 3.65 -2.36 -15.19
CA LEU A 119 4.43 -3.17 -14.26
C LEU A 119 5.61 -2.41 -13.65
N THR A 120 6.18 -1.43 -14.35
CA THR A 120 7.40 -0.71 -13.95
C THR A 120 7.25 -0.09 -12.55
N ALA A 121 6.10 0.53 -12.27
CA ALA A 121 5.80 1.13 -10.96
C ALA A 121 5.70 0.12 -9.80
N ARG A 122 5.51 -1.18 -10.10
CA ARG A 122 5.37 -2.26 -9.12
C ARG A 122 6.69 -2.94 -8.79
N ILE A 123 7.71 -2.81 -9.63
CA ILE A 123 9.00 -3.52 -9.47
C ILE A 123 9.67 -3.16 -8.15
N GLY A 124 9.84 -1.87 -7.87
CA GLY A 124 10.53 -1.41 -6.65
C GLY A 124 9.88 -1.91 -5.36
N PRO A 125 8.56 -1.69 -5.15
CA PRO A 125 7.86 -2.23 -3.99
C PRO A 125 7.94 -3.76 -3.89
N ALA A 126 7.77 -4.47 -5.01
CA ALA A 126 7.83 -5.94 -5.02
C ALA A 126 9.22 -6.48 -4.62
N LEU A 127 10.31 -5.83 -5.06
CA LEU A 127 11.67 -6.21 -4.65
C LEU A 127 11.92 -5.94 -3.16
N ILE A 128 11.37 -4.85 -2.61
CA ILE A 128 11.47 -4.53 -1.18
C ILE A 128 10.71 -5.57 -0.35
N GLU A 129 9.49 -5.91 -0.74
CA GLU A 129 8.67 -6.95 -0.11
C GLU A 129 9.37 -8.30 -0.16
N HIS A 130 9.79 -8.74 -1.35
CA HIS A 130 10.49 -10.02 -1.52
C HIS A 130 11.76 -10.09 -0.68
N HIS A 131 12.61 -9.05 -0.71
CA HIS A 131 13.84 -9.03 0.08
C HIS A 131 13.51 -9.19 1.57
N PHE A 132 12.62 -8.38 2.12
CA PHE A 132 12.26 -8.45 3.53
C PHE A 132 11.63 -9.79 3.93
N LEU A 133 10.75 -10.34 3.08
CA LEU A 133 10.12 -11.64 3.32
C LEU A 133 11.14 -12.79 3.38
N VAL A 134 12.18 -12.74 2.56
CA VAL A 134 13.16 -13.83 2.44
C VAL A 134 14.31 -13.69 3.44
N THR A 135 14.75 -12.47 3.72
CA THR A 135 15.93 -12.23 4.58
C THR A 135 15.57 -11.85 6.02
N GLY A 136 14.35 -11.38 6.27
CA GLY A 136 13.95 -10.79 7.55
C GLY A 136 14.52 -9.39 7.81
N GLU A 137 15.32 -8.85 6.88
CA GLU A 137 15.94 -7.54 6.96
C GLU A 137 15.47 -6.66 5.80
N PRO A 138 15.14 -5.38 6.02
CA PRO A 138 14.74 -4.53 4.93
C PRO A 138 15.94 -4.08 4.10
N PRO A 139 15.75 -3.83 2.79
CA PRO A 139 16.84 -3.33 1.96
C PRO A 139 17.34 -1.99 2.49
N ASN A 140 18.66 -1.88 2.56
CA ASN A 140 19.35 -0.67 2.99
C ASN A 140 20.19 -0.12 1.82
N ARG A 141 20.80 1.06 2.00
CA ARG A 141 21.54 1.74 0.92
C ARG A 141 22.94 1.19 0.68
N ARG A 142 23.44 0.29 1.53
CA ARG A 142 24.77 -0.31 1.46
C ARG A 142 24.72 -1.67 0.79
#